data_AF-A0A957L193-F1
#
_entry.id   AF-A0A957L193-F1
#
_cell.length_a   1.000
_cell.length_b   1.000
_cell.length_c   1.000
_cell.angle_alpha   90.00
_cell.angle_beta   90.00
_cell.angle_gamma   90.00
#
_symmetry.space_group_name_H-M   'P 1'
#
loop_
_entity.id
_entity.type
_entity.pdbx_description
1 polymer ?
#
loop_
_entity_poly.entity_id
_entity_poly.type
_entity_poly.pdbx_seq_one_letter_code
_entity_poly.pdbx_strand_id
1 'polypeptide(L)'
;AFDTYHSYVLGPLIELLRILHTPLHPGYDLVHISRHLPAATVHTLEELYRVTSLADILTKARQAEQLFKQTLIHVNNMLFDMGQDLDGPI
;
A
#
# COMPACT_ATOMS: atom_id res chain seq x y z
N ALA A 1 14.76 13.65 6.59
CA ALA A 1 14.76 12.97 5.28
C ALA A 1 14.20 11.56 5.40
N PHE A 2 14.85 10.69 6.18
CA PHE A 2 14.35 9.32 6.43
C PHE A 2 12.95 9.31 7.07
N ASP A 3 12.73 10.01 8.20
CA ASP A 3 11.40 10.03 8.85
C ASP A 3 10.29 10.56 7.95
N THR A 4 10.60 11.58 7.14
CA THR A 4 9.69 12.15 6.15
C THR A 4 9.33 11.13 5.07
N TYR A 5 10.31 10.36 4.59
CA TYR A 5 10.08 9.29 3.62
C TYR A 5 9.18 8.19 4.19
N HIS A 6 9.46 7.72 5.41
CA HIS A 6 8.60 6.72 6.06
C HIS A 6 7.17 7.24 6.27
N SER A 7 7.03 8.44 6.84
CA SER A 7 5.72 8.96 7.25
C SER A 7 4.85 9.40 6.07
N TYR A 8 5.44 10.04 5.06
CA TYR A 8 4.67 10.67 3.97
C TYR A 8 4.72 9.90 2.64
N VAL A 9 5.62 8.94 2.48
CA VAL A 9 5.68 8.09 1.28
C VAL A 9 5.22 6.68 1.59
N LEU A 10 5.82 6.03 2.60
CA LEU A 10 5.49 4.65 2.91
C LEU A 10 4.17 4.51 3.68
N GLY A 11 3.90 5.38 4.66
CA GLY A 11 2.66 5.35 5.44
C GLY A 11 1.39 5.32 4.58
N PRO A 12 1.19 6.28 3.65
CA PRO A 12 0.03 6.27 2.75
C PRO A 12 -0.06 5.03 1.85
N LEU A 13 1.09 4.53 1.38
CA LEU A 13 1.16 3.31 0.58
C LEU A 13 0.73 2.08 1.40
N ILE A 14 1.19 1.95 2.64
CA ILE A 14 0.80 0.87 3.55
C ILE A 14 -0.70 0.87 3.78
N GLU A 15 -1.29 2.03 4.07
CA GLU A 15 -2.73 2.08 4.32
C GLU A 15 -3.54 1.72 3.08
N LEU A 16 -3.11 2.16 1.89
CA LEU A 16 -3.79 1.78 0.66
C LEU A 16 -3.70 0.27 0.38
N LEU A 17 -2.56 -0.36 0.66
CA LEU A 17 -2.39 -1.81 0.55
C LEU A 17 -3.25 -2.57 1.56
N ARG A 18 -3.45 -2.02 2.77
CA ARG A 18 -4.38 -2.58 3.76
C ARG A 18 -5.83 -2.48 3.33
N ILE A 19 -6.23 -1.36 2.74
CA ILE A 19 -7.57 -1.24 2.15
C ILE A 19 -7.78 -2.32 1.09
N LEU A 20 -6.78 -2.56 0.24
CA LEU A 20 -6.89 -3.54 -0.83
C LEU A 20 -6.95 -5.00 -0.33
N HIS A 21 -6.07 -5.38 0.59
CA HIS A 21 -5.88 -6.79 0.97
C HIS A 21 -6.51 -7.18 2.30
N THR A 22 -6.77 -6.21 3.18
CA THR A 22 -7.20 -6.48 4.55
C THR A 22 -8.10 -5.35 5.08
N PRO A 23 -9.20 -5.01 4.38
CA PRO A 23 -10.01 -3.83 4.67
C PRO A 23 -10.65 -3.83 6.06
N LEU A 24 -10.74 -4.99 6.74
CA LEU A 24 -11.23 -5.11 8.12
C LEU A 24 -10.19 -4.73 9.19
N HIS A 25 -8.93 -4.49 8.82
CA HIS A 25 -7.84 -4.11 9.72
C HIS A 25 -7.10 -2.84 9.24
N PRO A 26 -7.82 -1.72 9.00
CA PRO A 26 -7.19 -0.45 8.66
C PRO A 26 -6.44 0.12 9.87
N GLY A 27 -5.38 0.91 9.64
CA GLY A 27 -4.63 1.56 10.74
C GLY A 27 -3.72 0.64 11.54
N TYR A 28 -3.52 -0.61 11.10
CA TYR A 28 -2.61 -1.57 11.72
C TYR A 28 -1.15 -1.38 11.24
N ASP A 29 -0.86 -0.38 10.41
CA ASP A 29 0.49 -0.04 9.93
C ASP A 29 1.29 -1.28 9.46
N LEU A 30 2.37 -1.70 10.12
CA LEU A 30 3.12 -2.92 9.78
C LEU A 30 2.72 -4.16 10.58
N VAL A 31 1.79 -4.03 11.53
CA VAL A 31 1.37 -5.14 12.40
C VAL A 31 0.78 -6.27 11.57
N HIS A 32 1.42 -7.44 11.65
CA HIS A 32 1.08 -8.66 10.90
C HIS A 32 1.08 -8.50 9.37
N ILE A 33 1.74 -7.47 8.83
CA ILE A 33 1.66 -7.15 7.40
C ILE A 33 2.10 -8.32 6.50
N SER A 34 3.11 -9.09 6.92
CA SER A 34 3.59 -10.26 6.19
C SER A 34 2.62 -11.43 6.12
N ARG A 35 1.64 -11.48 7.04
CA ARG A 35 0.57 -12.50 7.04
C ARG A 35 -0.64 -12.08 6.22
N HIS A 36 -0.80 -10.77 6.02
CA HIS A 36 -2.01 -10.18 5.46
C HIS A 36 -1.85 -9.80 3.99
N LEU A 37 -0.65 -9.44 3.56
CA LEU A 37 -0.36 -9.06 2.17
C LEU A 37 0.23 -10.25 1.40
N PRO A 38 0.05 -10.28 0.05
CA PRO A 38 0.74 -11.24 -0.80
C PRO A 38 2.27 -11.16 -0.63
N ALA A 39 2.95 -12.31 -0.67
CA ALA A 39 4.39 -12.39 -0.43
C ALA A 39 5.23 -11.46 -1.35
N ALA A 40 4.84 -11.34 -2.62
CA ALA A 40 5.51 -10.43 -3.56
C ALA A 40 5.38 -8.95 -3.15
N THR A 41 4.21 -8.57 -2.64
CA THR A 41 3.96 -7.22 -2.11
C THR A 41 4.79 -6.97 -0.86
N VAL A 42 4.86 -7.94 0.05
CA VAL A 42 5.67 -7.86 1.28
C VAL A 42 7.15 -7.68 0.94
N HIS A 43 7.70 -8.48 0.03
CA HIS A 43 9.09 -8.34 -0.42
C HIS A 43 9.35 -6.96 -1.04
N THR A 44 8.40 -6.43 -1.81
CA THR A 44 8.54 -5.08 -2.37
C THR A 44 8.58 -4.02 -1.27
N LEU A 45 7.75 -4.15 -0.23
CA LEU A 45 7.78 -3.25 0.92
C LEU A 45 9.09 -3.36 1.71
N GLU A 46 9.58 -4.56 1.96
CA GLU A 46 10.87 -4.77 2.64
C GLU A 46 12.01 -4.03 1.92
N GLU A 47 12.03 -4.12 0.59
CA GLU A 47 12.99 -3.37 -0.23
C GLU A 47 12.79 -1.86 -0.09
N LEU A 48 11.56 -1.35 -0.16
CA LEU A 48 11.29 0.09 -0.03
C LEU A 48 11.68 0.64 1.37
N TYR A 49 11.50 -0.14 2.43
CA TYR A 49 11.93 0.21 3.79
C TYR A 49 13.45 0.21 3.96
N ARG A 50 14.17 -0.60 3.18
CA ARG A 50 15.63 -0.71 3.25
C ARG A 50 16.32 0.41 2.48
N VAL A 51 16.41 1.58 3.11
CA VAL A 51 17.10 2.76 2.56
C VAL A 51 18.53 2.85 3.10
N THR A 52 19.50 3.08 2.20
CA THR A 52 20.92 3.20 2.58
C THR A 52 21.53 4.59 2.37
N SER A 53 20.85 5.49 1.65
CA SER A 53 21.33 6.84 1.38
C SER A 53 20.21 7.79 0.97
N LEU A 54 20.51 9.10 0.89
CA LEU A 54 19.54 10.08 0.38
C LEU A 54 19.19 9.86 -1.11
N ALA A 55 20.16 9.47 -1.93
CA ALA A 55 19.91 9.14 -3.34
C ALA A 55 18.99 7.92 -3.48
N ASP A 56 19.12 6.98 -2.55
CA ASP A 56 18.27 5.79 -2.46
C ASP A 56 16.83 6.18 -2.11
N ILE A 57 16.61 7.11 -1.17
CA ILE A 57 15.28 7.68 -0.87
C ILE A 57 14.60 8.20 -2.14
N LEU A 58 15.31 8.99 -2.96
CA LEU A 58 14.73 9.56 -4.18
C LEU A 58 14.32 8.49 -5.18
N THR A 59 15.12 7.42 -5.28
CA THR A 59 14.84 6.30 -6.18
C THR A 59 13.63 5.49 -5.67
N LYS A 60 13.64 5.12 -4.40
CA LYS A 60 12.58 4.34 -3.76
C LYS A 60 11.28 5.12 -3.60
N ALA A 61 11.33 6.45 -3.51
CA ALA A 61 10.13 7.29 -3.52
C ALA A 61 9.37 7.19 -4.84
N ARG A 62 10.07 7.18 -5.98
CA ARG A 62 9.45 6.99 -7.30
C ARG A 62 8.86 5.59 -7.45
N GLN A 63 9.55 4.58 -6.93
CA GLN A 63 9.04 3.20 -6.91
C GLN A 63 7.78 3.09 -6.06
N ALA A 64 7.78 3.68 -4.86
CA ALA A 64 6.61 3.72 -3.99
C ALA A 64 5.43 4.48 -4.63
N GLU A 65 5.68 5.58 -5.34
CA GLU A 65 4.65 6.32 -6.08
C GLU A 65 4.01 5.46 -7.19
N GLN A 66 4.83 4.72 -7.95
CA GLN A 66 4.33 3.82 -8.99
C GLN A 66 3.44 2.73 -8.38
N LEU A 67 3.91 2.09 -7.30
CA LEU A 67 3.14 1.08 -6.60
C LEU A 67 1.83 1.66 -6.04
N PHE A 68 1.87 2.85 -5.43
CA PHE A 68 0.68 3.54 -4.93
C PHE A 68 -0.37 3.73 -6.02
N LYS A 69 0.04 4.23 -7.20
CA LYS A 69 -0.87 4.43 -8.34
C LYS A 69 -1.49 3.11 -8.81
N GLN A 70 -0.70 2.04 -8.87
CA GLN A 70 -1.20 0.72 -9.23
C GLN A 70 -2.21 0.20 -8.19
N THR A 71 -1.87 0.27 -6.90
CA THR A 71 -2.77 -0.13 -5.82
C THR A 71 -4.06 0.68 -5.82
N LEU A 72 -4.00 1.98 -6.10
CA LEU A 72 -5.19 2.84 -6.14
C LEU A 72 -6.17 2.41 -7.25
N ILE A 73 -5.66 2.00 -8.41
CA ILE A 73 -6.49 1.46 -9.49
C ILE A 73 -7.20 0.19 -9.01
N HIS A 74 -6.48 -0.72 -8.34
CA HIS A 74 -7.07 -1.94 -7.81
C HIS A 74 -8.14 -1.67 -6.74
N VAL A 75 -7.88 -0.73 -5.83
CA VAL A 75 -8.85 -0.33 -4.80
C VAL A 75 -10.09 0.29 -5.45
N ASN A 76 -9.93 1.18 -6.43
CA ASN A 76 -11.07 1.78 -7.12
C ASN A 76 -11.92 0.74 -7.85
N ASN A 77 -11.29 -0.23 -8.51
CA ASN A 77 -12.02 -1.32 -9.17
C ASN A 77 -12.77 -2.17 -8.13
N MET A 78 -12.10 -2.57 -7.05
CA MET A 78 -12.73 -3.30 -5.95
C MET A 78 -13.94 -2.56 -5.36
N LEU A 79 -13.81 -1.26 -5.08
CA LEU A 79 -14.90 -0.45 -4.53
C LEU A 79 -16.05 -0.26 -5.51
N PHE A 80 -15.74 -0.13 -6.81
CA PHE A 80 -16.77 -0.07 -7.86
C PHE A 80 -17.56 -1.38 -7.92
N ASP A 81 -16.86 -2.52 -7.92
CA ASP A 81 -17.49 -3.85 -7.94
C ASP A 81 -18.38 -4.06 -6.70
N MET A 82 -17.89 -3.70 -5.51
CA MET A 82 -18.68 -3.74 -4.26
C MET A 82 -19.92 -2.84 -4.31
N GLY A 83 -19.84 -1.69 -4.98
CA GLY A 83 -20.98 -0.80 -5.16
C GLY A 83 -22.07 -1.41 -6.04
N GLN A 84 -21.69 -2.11 -7.11
CA GLN A 84 -22.64 -2.81 -7.99
C GLN A 84 -23.34 -3.99 -7.30
N ASP A 85 -22.66 -4.68 -6.40
CA ASP A 85 -23.24 -5.80 -5.63
C ASP A 85 -24.34 -5.34 -4.65
N LEU A 86 -24.30 -4.07 -4.19
CA LEU A 86 -25.30 -3.49 -3.30
C LEU A 86 -26.55 -2.95 -4.04
N ASP A 87 -26.44 -2.72 -5.36
CA ASP A 87 -27.53 -2.26 -6.23
C ASP A 87 -28.29 -3.41 -6.93
N GLY A 88 -28.00 -4.67 -6.56
CA GLY A 88 -28.70 -5.86 -7.07
C GLY A 88 -30.20 -5.89 -6.70
N PRO A 89 -31.04 -6.65 -7.44
CA PRO A 89 -32.49 -6.58 -7.26
C PRO A 89 -32.89 -7.06 -5.86
N ILE A 90 -33.55 -6.17 -5.12
CA ILE A 90 -34.19 -6.42 -3.81
C ILE A 90 -35.36 -7.39 -3.99
#